data_AF-A0A2D5MST8-F1
#
_entry.id   AF-A0A2D5MST8-F1
#
_cell.length_a   1.000
_cell.length_b   1.000
_cell.length_c   1.000
_cell.angle_alpha   90.00
_cell.angle_beta   90.00
_cell.angle_gamma   90.00
#
_symmetry.space_group_name_H-M   'P 1'
#
loop_
_entity.id
_entity.type
_entity.pdbx_description
1 polymer ?
#
loop_
_entity_poly.entity_id
_entity_poly.type
_entity_poly.pdbx_seq_one_letter_code
_entity_poly.pdbx_strand_id
1 'polypeptide(L)' 'MNLWKKIKWFFVSGAPSIKKPETISLKELQSRTKKQLESIGRKMGIELDRRLTKSKLINKIKFRARMKSKKR' A
#
# COMPACT_ATOMS: atom_id res chain seq x y z
N MET A 1 -23.40 29.84 21.28
CA MET A 1 -22.29 29.15 20.57
C MET A 1 -22.73 27.75 20.20
N ASN A 2 -22.88 27.50 18.91
CA ASN A 2 -23.71 26.42 18.37
C ASN A 2 -23.09 25.04 18.66
N LEU A 3 -23.83 24.19 19.39
CA LEU A 3 -23.49 22.80 19.72
C LEU A 3 -23.03 21.99 18.49
N TRP A 4 -23.58 22.32 17.32
CA TRP A 4 -23.19 21.75 16.03
C TRP A 4 -21.69 21.94 15.69
N LYS A 5 -21.08 23.07 16.08
CA LYS A 5 -19.63 23.27 15.90
C LYS A 5 -18.81 22.34 16.80
N LYS A 6 -19.30 22.01 18.00
CA LYS A 6 -18.64 21.13 18.97
C LYS A 6 -18.68 19.66 18.52
N ILE A 7 -19.82 19.23 17.97
CA ILE A 7 -19.99 17.89 17.38
C ILE A 7 -19.13 17.76 16.13
N LYS A 8 -19.16 18.76 15.23
CA LYS A 8 -18.29 18.76 14.05
C LYS A 8 -16.81 18.70 14.43
N TRP A 9 -16.39 19.41 15.49
CA TRP A 9 -15.03 19.32 16.00
C TRP A 9 -14.70 17.92 16.53
N PHE A 10 -15.60 17.26 17.27
CA PHE A 10 -15.43 15.88 17.73
C PHE A 10 -15.26 14.87 16.57
N PHE A 11 -16.02 15.02 15.49
CA PHE A 11 -15.87 14.17 14.29
C PHE A 11 -14.59 14.48 13.49
N VAL A 12 -14.10 15.72 13.55
CA VAL A 12 -12.86 16.14 12.88
C VAL A 12 -11.61 15.79 13.71
N SER A 13 -11.68 15.81 15.04
CA SER A 13 -10.55 15.61 15.96
C SER A 13 -10.42 14.17 16.48
N GLY A 14 -11.48 13.36 16.41
CA GLY A 14 -11.53 12.01 16.98
C GLY A 14 -11.32 10.85 16.00
N ALA A 15 -11.01 11.10 14.73
CA ALA A 15 -10.72 10.02 13.80
C ALA A 15 -9.31 9.45 14.09
N PRO A 16 -9.18 8.19 14.55
CA PRO A 16 -7.87 7.58 14.74
C PRO A 16 -7.20 7.56 13.37
N SER A 17 -6.01 8.14 13.28
CA SER A 17 -5.26 8.38 12.04
C SER A 17 -5.62 7.38 10.96
N ILE A 18 -6.43 7.81 9.99
CA ILE A 18 -6.71 7.05 8.78
C ILE A 18 -5.34 6.81 8.16
N LYS A 19 -4.75 5.63 8.39
CA LYS A 19 -3.43 5.29 7.85
C LYS A 19 -3.59 5.41 6.35
N LYS A 20 -3.01 6.46 5.78
CA LYS A 20 -3.02 6.69 4.34
C LYS A 20 -2.62 5.36 3.68
N PRO A 21 -3.32 4.93 2.62
CA PRO A 21 -2.98 3.69 1.96
C PRO A 21 -1.49 3.73 1.64
N GLU A 22 -0.72 2.79 2.18
CA GLU A 22 0.74 2.75 2.04
C GLU A 22 1.08 2.77 0.55
N THR A 23 1.43 3.94 0.03
CA THR A 23 1.86 4.11 -1.35
C THR A 23 3.29 3.62 -1.44
N ILE A 24 3.45 2.31 -1.66
CA ILE A 24 4.76 1.69 -1.78
C ILE A 24 5.46 2.32 -2.99
N SER A 25 6.50 3.10 -2.73
CA SER A 25 7.27 3.75 -3.79
C SER A 25 8.18 2.73 -4.50
N LEU A 26 8.50 2.97 -5.77
CA LEU A 26 9.37 2.06 -6.53
C LEU A 26 10.78 1.94 -5.93
N LYS A 27 11.28 3.04 -5.36
CA LYS A 27 12.58 3.06 -4.66
C LYS A 27 12.55 2.16 -3.43
N GLU A 28 11.43 2.17 -2.71
CA GLU A 28 11.24 1.32 -1.54
C GLU A 28 11.23 -0.16 -1.90
N LEU A 29 10.63 -0.57 -3.03
CA LEU A 29 10.70 -1.97 -3.48
C LEU A 29 12.14 -2.44 -3.73
N GLN A 30 13.04 -1.55 -4.16
CA GLN A 30 14.44 -1.90 -4.39
C GLN A 30 15.24 -2.09 -3.11
N SER A 31 14.87 -1.45 -1.99
CA SER A 31 15.57 -1.63 -0.72
C SER A 31 15.10 -2.87 0.06
N ARG A 32 13.91 -3.40 -0.24
CA ARG A 32 13.33 -4.56 0.47
C ARG A 32 14.02 -5.89 0.14
N THR A 33 13.94 -6.84 1.07
CA THR A 33 14.42 -8.22 0.86
C THR A 33 13.43 -9.04 0.03
N LYS A 34 13.87 -10.17 -0.55
CA LYS A 34 12.96 -11.06 -1.31
C LYS A 34 11.75 -11.53 -0.48
N LYS A 35 11.94 -11.80 0.82
CA LYS A 35 10.87 -12.20 1.75
C LYS A 35 9.86 -11.07 1.96
N GLN A 36 10.32 -9.82 2.07
CA GLN A 36 9.46 -8.66 2.18
C GLN A 36 8.69 -8.39 0.88
N LEU A 37 9.33 -8.54 -0.29
CA LEU A 37 8.66 -8.42 -1.58
C LEU A 37 7.53 -9.44 -1.72
N GLU A 38 7.75 -10.68 -1.30
CA GLU A 38 6.71 -11.71 -1.28
C GLU A 38 5.53 -11.31 -0.39
N SER A 39 5.79 -10.84 0.82
CA SER A 39 4.74 -10.35 1.72
C SER A 39 3.93 -9.21 1.07
N ILE A 40 4.62 -8.26 0.40
CA ILE A 40 3.97 -7.19 -0.36
C ILE A 40 3.11 -7.74 -1.49
N GLY A 41 3.63 -8.71 -2.26
CA GLY A 41 2.89 -9.39 -3.31
C GLY A 41 1.61 -10.05 -2.79
N ARG A 42 1.72 -10.81 -1.68
CA ARG A 42 0.58 -11.48 -1.04
C ARG A 42 -0.47 -10.47 -0.58
N LYS A 43 -0.06 -9.34 0.01
CA LYS A 43 -0.96 -8.22 0.35
C LYS A 43 -1.67 -7.63 -0.88
N MET A 44 -1.06 -7.67 -2.05
CA MET A 44 -1.65 -7.25 -3.34
C MET A 44 -2.44 -8.36 -4.05
N GLY A 45 -2.56 -9.55 -3.44
CA GLY A 45 -3.24 -10.71 -4.00
C GLY A 45 -2.47 -11.39 -5.14
N ILE A 46 -1.12 -11.32 -5.12
CA ILE A 46 -0.27 -12.05 -6.06
C ILE A 46 0.75 -12.93 -5.31
N GLU A 47 1.00 -14.12 -5.83
CA GLU A 47 2.05 -14.98 -5.31
C GLU A 47 3.39 -14.67 -5.99
N LEU A 48 4.45 -14.60 -5.19
CA LEU A 48 5.81 -14.32 -5.65
C LEU A 48 6.73 -15.48 -5.26
N ASP A 49 7.38 -16.08 -6.26
CA ASP A 49 8.36 -17.14 -6.04
C ASP A 49 9.75 -16.55 -5.72
N ARG A 50 10.24 -16.80 -4.50
CA ARG A 50 11.55 -16.32 -4.02
C ARG A 50 12.75 -16.96 -4.71
N ARG A 51 12.56 -18.05 -5.47
CA ARG A 51 13.59 -18.63 -6.34
C ARG A 51 13.97 -17.68 -7.47
N LEU A 52 13.07 -16.78 -7.86
CA LEU A 52 13.33 -15.77 -8.88
C LEU A 52 14.30 -14.68 -8.39
N THR A 53 14.87 -13.96 -9.36
CA THR A 53 15.70 -12.79 -9.10
C THR A 53 14.87 -11.66 -8.48
N LYS A 54 15.52 -10.81 -7.68
CA LYS A 54 14.86 -9.66 -7.05
C LYS A 54 14.21 -8.73 -8.08
N SER A 55 14.84 -8.54 -9.24
CA SER A 55 14.29 -7.77 -10.36
C SER A 55 12.98 -8.34 -10.89
N LYS A 56 12.88 -9.67 -11.08
CA LYS A 56 11.64 -10.34 -11.51
C LYS A 56 10.51 -10.16 -10.50
N LEU A 57 10.82 -10.27 -9.20
CA LEU A 57 9.83 -10.03 -8.14
C LEU A 57 9.28 -8.61 -8.15
N ILE A 58 10.17 -7.61 -8.24
CA ILE A 58 9.80 -6.19 -8.33
C ILE A 58 8.95 -5.93 -9.58
N ASN A 59 9.33 -6.50 -10.74
CA ASN A 59 8.58 -6.32 -11.98
C ASN A 59 7.16 -6.91 -11.89
N LYS A 60 6.99 -8.07 -11.25
CA LYS A 60 5.67 -8.67 -11.04
C LYS A 60 4.77 -7.80 -10.15
N ILE A 61 5.33 -7.22 -9.08
CA ILE A 61 4.63 -6.24 -8.22
C ILE A 61 4.24 -4.99 -9.02
N LYS A 62 5.18 -4.42 -9.79
CA LYS A 62 4.93 -3.25 -10.64
C LYS A 62 3.82 -3.50 -11.66
N PHE A 63 3.87 -4.65 -12.32
CA PHE A 63 2.86 -5.06 -13.29
C PHE A 63 1.46 -5.13 -12.65
N ARG A 64 1.36 -5.77 -11.48
CA ARG A 64 0.10 -5.84 -10.73
C ARG A 64 -0.42 -4.46 -10.33
N ALA A 65 0.45 -3.57 -9.85
CA ALA A 65 0.08 -2.20 -9.50
C ALA A 65 -0.45 -1.41 -10.71
N ARG A 66 0.21 -1.54 -11.88
CA ARG A 66 -0.22 -0.92 -13.14
C ARG A 66 -1.56 -1.48 -13.65
N MET A 67 -1.79 -2.78 -13.53
CA MET A 67 -3.07 -3.38 -13.91
C MET A 67 -4.21 -2.92 -13.00
N LYS A 68 -3.94 -2.74 -11.70
CA LYS A 68 -4.92 -2.22 -10.74
C LYS A 68 -5.31 -0.76 -11.06
N SER A 69 -4.38 0.08 -11.50
CA SER A 69 -4.68 1.46 -11.88
C SER A 69 -5.47 1.56 -13.17
N LYS A 70 -5.24 0.66 -14.14
CA LYS A 70 -5.98 0.66 -15.42
C LYS A 70 -7.45 0.19 -15.28
N LYS A 71 -7.78 -0.53 -14.21
CA LYS A 71 -9.14 -1.03 -13.93
C LYS A 71 -10.02 0.00 -13.19
N ARG A 72 -9.44 1.07 -12.66
CA ARG A 72 -10.17 2.19 -12.05
C ARG A 72 -10.41 3.26 -13.08
#